data_AF-A0A4S2DIT7-F1
#
_entry.id   AF-A0A4S2DIT7-F1
#
_cell.length_a   1.000
_cell.length_b   1.000
_cell.length_c   1.000
_cell.angle_alpha   90.00
_cell.angle_beta   90.00
_cell.angle_gamma   90.00
#
_symmetry.space_group_name_H-M   'P 1'
#
loop_
_entity.id
_entity.type
_entity.pdbx_description
1 polymer ?
#
loop_
_entity_poly.entity_id
_entity_poly.type
_entity_poly.pdbx_seq_one_letter_code
_entity_poly.pdbx_strand_id
1 'polypeptide(L)'
;MNEEIEEVLDIYETLIENGVTFYYGSEIIPIGEVTSFDIFSDEMLEIELDGFNTYEVSIDDFIEYHSKEGANYHTWPDIRKFDKKLGELFGMYN
;
A
#
# COMPACT_ATOMS: atom_id res chain seq x y z
N MET A 1 -16.31 -3.51 9.00
CA MET A 1 -15.16 -2.77 8.46
C MET A 1 -15.70 -1.79 7.43
N ASN A 2 -14.92 -0.78 7.05
CA ASN A 2 -15.28 0.10 5.94
C ASN A 2 -15.09 -0.69 4.63
N GLU A 3 -16.13 -0.81 3.78
CA GLU A 3 -16.08 -1.59 2.52
C GLU A 3 -14.95 -1.11 1.59
N GLU A 4 -14.60 0.17 1.63
CA GLU A 4 -13.52 0.74 0.83
C GLU A 4 -12.13 0.28 1.31
N ILE A 5 -11.97 0.12 2.62
CA ILE A 5 -10.73 -0.42 3.21
C ILE A 5 -10.57 -1.89 2.82
N GLU A 6 -11.63 -2.70 2.95
CA GLU A 6 -11.62 -4.10 2.52
C GLU A 6 -11.21 -4.22 1.04
N GLU A 7 -11.76 -3.37 0.17
CA GLU A 7 -11.41 -3.38 -1.25
C GLU A 7 -9.94 -3.06 -1.52
N VAL A 8 -9.32 -2.13 -0.76
CA VAL A 8 -7.89 -1.82 -0.89
C VAL A 8 -7.03 -2.99 -0.46
N LEU A 9 -7.38 -3.63 0.66
CA LEU A 9 -6.67 -4.80 1.18
C LEU A 9 -6.75 -5.98 0.20
N ASP A 10 -7.93 -6.27 -0.35
CA ASP A 10 -8.12 -7.32 -1.35
C ASP A 10 -7.28 -7.11 -2.61
N ILE A 11 -7.19 -5.85 -3.09
CA ILE A 11 -6.35 -5.53 -4.25
C ILE A 11 -4.88 -5.68 -3.91
N TYR A 12 -4.46 -5.24 -2.72
CA TYR A 12 -3.08 -5.40 -2.26
C TYR A 12 -2.68 -6.88 -2.24
N GLU A 13 -3.49 -7.75 -1.61
CA GLU A 13 -3.25 -9.21 -1.59
C GLU A 13 -3.17 -9.78 -3.01
N THR A 14 -4.11 -9.42 -3.87
CA THR A 14 -4.11 -9.84 -5.29
C THR A 14 -2.84 -9.43 -6.02
N LEU A 15 -2.31 -8.23 -5.74
CA LEU A 15 -1.07 -7.75 -6.36
C LEU A 15 0.14 -8.56 -5.89
N ILE A 16 0.22 -8.86 -4.59
CA ILE A 16 1.27 -9.73 -4.02
C ILE A 16 1.22 -11.12 -4.65
N GLU A 17 0.04 -11.74 -4.72
CA GLU A 17 -0.16 -13.06 -5.35
C GLU A 17 0.27 -13.10 -6.82
N ASN A 18 0.12 -11.97 -7.52
CA ASN A 18 0.54 -11.81 -8.92
C ASN A 18 2.02 -11.39 -9.08
N GLY A 19 2.80 -11.40 -8.00
CA GLY A 19 4.24 -11.15 -8.02
C GLY A 19 4.64 -9.68 -8.06
N VAL A 20 3.74 -8.77 -7.66
CA VAL A 20 4.10 -7.39 -7.37
C VAL A 20 4.69 -7.33 -5.96
N THR A 21 5.83 -6.66 -5.82
CA THR A 21 6.47 -6.42 -4.53
C THR A 21 6.35 -4.95 -4.18
N PHE A 22 5.91 -4.65 -2.97
CA PHE A 22 5.84 -3.28 -2.46
C PHE A 22 7.08 -2.99 -1.62
N TYR A 23 7.64 -1.80 -1.77
CA TYR A 23 8.70 -1.29 -0.92
C TYR A 23 8.28 0.05 -0.33
N TYR A 24 8.76 0.35 0.87
CA TYR A 24 8.58 1.65 1.50
C TYR A 24 9.90 2.10 2.12
N GLY A 25 10.20 3.39 2.01
CA GLY A 25 11.36 4.01 2.66
C GLY A 25 11.29 5.53 2.58
N SER A 26 11.56 6.19 3.71
CA SER A 26 11.50 7.66 3.83
C SER A 26 12.81 8.21 4.41
N GLU A 27 12.86 9.51 4.71
CA GLU A 27 14.05 10.11 5.36
C GLU A 27 14.32 9.54 6.76
N ILE A 28 13.29 9.00 7.42
CA ILE A 28 13.35 8.49 8.80
C ILE A 28 13.21 6.97 8.91
N ILE A 29 12.57 6.33 7.93
CA ILE A 29 12.36 4.87 7.89
C ILE A 29 13.26 4.28 6.79
N PRO A 30 14.17 3.34 7.12
CA PRO A 30 14.98 2.66 6.12
C PRO A 30 14.12 1.99 5.05
N ILE A 31 14.62 1.95 3.81
CA ILE A 31 13.95 1.24 2.73
C ILE A 31 13.89 -0.27 3.02
N GLY A 32 12.72 -0.87 2.85
CA GLY A 32 12.48 -2.30 3.02
C GLY A 32 11.27 -2.79 2.24
N GLU A 33 11.16 -4.10 2.06
CA GLU A 33 10.01 -4.76 1.45
C GLU A 33 8.83 -4.74 2.41
N VAL A 34 7.66 -4.31 1.95
CA VAL A 34 6.42 -4.33 2.73
C VAL A 34 5.90 -5.77 2.78
N THR A 35 6.06 -6.43 3.92
CA THR A 35 5.65 -7.83 4.17
C THR A 35 4.29 -7.95 4.86
N SER A 36 3.81 -6.85 5.44
CA SER A 36 2.46 -6.71 5.99
C SER A 36 1.94 -5.31 5.72
N PHE A 37 0.64 -5.20 5.45
CA PHE A 37 -0.05 -3.95 5.15
C PHE A 37 -1.47 -4.03 5.72
N ASP A 38 -1.81 -3.13 6.65
CA ASP A 38 -3.15 -3.03 7.22
C ASP A 38 -3.57 -1.57 7.43
N ILE A 39 -4.88 -1.32 7.41
CA ILE A 39 -5.49 0.00 7.59
C ILE A 39 -6.34 -0.03 8.85
N PHE A 40 -5.83 0.54 9.95
CA PHE A 40 -6.52 0.49 11.25
C PHE A 40 -7.28 1.77 11.60
N SER A 41 -7.13 2.85 10.84
CA SER A 41 -7.93 4.08 10.92
C SER A 41 -8.02 4.79 9.58
N ASP A 42 -8.94 5.75 9.42
CA ASP A 42 -9.24 6.41 8.14
C ASP A 42 -8.01 7.10 7.47
N GLU A 43 -6.93 7.36 8.22
CA GLU A 43 -5.75 8.09 7.71
C GLU A 43 -4.39 7.40 7.97
N MET A 44 -4.38 6.23 8.66
CA MET A 44 -3.15 5.58 9.10
C MET A 44 -3.08 4.12 8.66
N LEU A 45 -1.85 3.72 8.32
CA LEU A 45 -1.47 2.38 7.90
C LEU A 45 -0.50 1.78 8.91
N GLU A 46 -0.63 0.48 9.16
CA GLU A 46 0.40 -0.32 9.80
C GLU A 46 1.12 -1.11 8.69
N ILE A 47 2.43 -0.93 8.57
CA ILE A 47 3.25 -1.68 7.62
C ILE A 47 4.35 -2.43 8.36
N GLU A 48 4.64 -3.65 7.91
CA GLU A 48 5.83 -4.38 8.32
C GLU A 48 6.86 -4.36 7.20
N LEU A 49 8.12 -4.06 7.54
CA LEU A 49 9.25 -4.09 6.62
C LEU A 49 10.15 -5.30 6.87
N ASP A 50 10.50 -5.97 5.78
CA ASP A 50 11.42 -7.12 5.68
C ASP A 50 11.06 -8.30 6.59
N GLY A 51 9.84 -8.36 7.14
CA GLY A 51 9.40 -9.40 8.07
C GLY A 51 9.79 -9.19 9.54
N PHE A 52 10.24 -7.98 9.93
CA PHE A 52 10.77 -7.75 11.28
C PHE A 52 10.32 -6.45 11.95
N ASN A 53 10.20 -5.35 11.21
CA ASN A 53 9.97 -4.03 11.80
C ASN A 53 8.60 -3.49 11.40
N THR A 54 7.75 -3.20 12.38
CA THR A 54 6.43 -2.60 12.16
C THR A 54 6.49 -1.08 12.34
N TYR A 55 5.84 -0.35 11.43
CA TYR A 55 5.75 1.10 11.44
C TYR A 55 4.31 1.55 11.25
N GLU A 56 3.92 2.58 11.98
CA GLU A 56 2.71 3.35 11.70
C GLU A 56 3.08 4.49 10.74
N VAL A 57 2.46 4.52 9.56
CA VAL A 57 2.68 5.55 8.55
C VAL A 57 1.35 6.15 8.13
N SER A 58 1.34 7.44 7.79
CA SER A 58 0.14 8.04 7.21
C SER A 58 -0.09 7.49 5.80
N ILE A 59 -1.35 7.49 5.34
CA ILE A 59 -1.67 7.13 3.95
C ILE A 59 -0.92 8.06 2.98
N ASP A 60 -0.78 9.34 3.34
CA ASP A 60 0.00 10.33 2.59
C ASP A 60 1.45 9.93 2.40
N ASP A 61 2.13 9.64 3.52
CA ASP A 61 3.53 9.24 3.47
C ASP A 61 3.68 7.95 2.68
N PHE A 62 2.75 7.01 2.81
CA PHE A 62 2.78 5.80 2.01
C PHE A 62 2.65 6.12 0.53
N ILE A 63 1.67 6.90 0.09
CA ILE A 63 1.50 7.28 -1.32
C ILE A 63 2.76 7.92 -1.89
N GLU A 64 3.40 8.83 -1.15
CA GLU A 64 4.60 9.55 -1.58
C GLU A 64 5.85 8.65 -1.65
N TYR A 65 6.04 7.78 -0.66
CA TYR A 65 7.32 7.09 -0.44
C TYR A 65 7.33 5.60 -0.79
N HIS A 66 6.17 4.99 -1.07
CA HIS A 66 6.15 3.61 -1.52
C HIS A 66 6.58 3.49 -2.99
N SER A 67 7.11 2.33 -3.34
CA SER A 67 7.36 1.94 -4.72
C SER A 67 6.91 0.51 -4.95
N LYS A 68 6.77 0.13 -6.22
CA LYS A 68 6.32 -1.20 -6.62
C LYS A 68 7.27 -1.77 -7.66
N GLU A 69 7.67 -3.03 -7.48
CA GLU A 69 8.41 -3.80 -8.47
C GLU A 69 7.60 -5.02 -8.93
N GLY A 70 8.04 -5.70 -10.00
CA GLY A 70 7.33 -6.87 -10.56
C GLY A 70 6.09 -6.53 -11.39
N ALA A 71 5.75 -5.24 -11.53
CA ALA A 71 4.62 -4.77 -12.32
C ALA A 71 4.75 -5.17 -13.81
N ASN A 72 3.66 -5.66 -14.39
CA ASN A 72 3.58 -6.07 -15.78
C ASN A 72 2.18 -5.77 -16.36
N TYR A 73 1.97 -6.04 -17.65
CA TYR A 73 0.73 -5.66 -18.33
C TYR A 73 -0.54 -6.30 -17.75
N HIS A 74 -0.42 -7.43 -17.04
CA HIS A 74 -1.54 -8.06 -16.35
C HIS A 74 -1.87 -7.41 -15.01
N THR A 75 -0.86 -6.86 -14.31
CA THR A 75 -1.05 -6.26 -12.98
C THR A 75 -1.31 -4.75 -13.03
N TRP A 76 -1.05 -4.10 -14.17
CA TRP A 76 -1.32 -2.67 -14.35
C TRP A 76 -2.77 -2.23 -14.05
N PRO A 77 -3.83 -2.97 -14.44
CA PRO A 77 -5.20 -2.60 -14.08
C PRO A 77 -5.40 -2.55 -12.56
N ASP A 78 -4.91 -3.56 -11.84
CA ASP A 78 -5.06 -3.66 -10.39
C ASP A 78 -4.18 -2.64 -9.66
N ILE A 79 -2.97 -2.35 -10.17
CA ILE A 79 -2.12 -1.25 -9.65
C ILE A 79 -2.86 0.08 -9.74
N ARG A 80 -3.46 0.40 -10.89
CA ARG A 80 -4.22 1.65 -11.04
C ARG A 80 -5.44 1.69 -10.15
N LYS A 81 -6.10 0.54 -9.95
CA LYS A 81 -7.25 0.42 -9.06
C LYS A 81 -6.82 0.67 -7.61
N PHE A 82 -5.71 0.06 -7.17
CA PHE A 82 -5.11 0.27 -5.86
C PHE A 82 -4.77 1.74 -5.63
N ASP A 83 -3.98 2.35 -6.53
CA ASP A 83 -3.54 3.74 -6.37
C ASP A 83 -4.74 4.71 -6.34
N LYS A 84 -5.76 4.46 -7.18
CA LYS A 84 -6.99 5.25 -7.19
C LYS A 84 -7.74 5.13 -5.86
N LYS A 85 -7.97 3.90 -5.38
CA LYS A 85 -8.74 3.64 -4.15
C LYS A 85 -8.05 4.18 -2.91
N LEU A 86 -6.73 4.01 -2.84
CA LEU A 86 -5.91 4.59 -1.78
C LEU A 86 -5.98 6.13 -1.79
N GLY A 87 -5.98 6.75 -2.98
CA GLY A 87 -6.19 8.20 -3.11
C GLY A 87 -7.61 8.68 -2.81
N GLU A 88 -8.64 7.85 -3.03
CA GLU A 88 -10.04 8.14 -2.65
C GLU A 88 -10.19 8.15 -1.12
N LEU A 89 -9.57 7.21 -0.41
CA LEU A 89 -9.54 7.20 1.07
C LEU A 89 -8.93 8.48 1.65
N PHE A 90 -7.95 9.05 0.95
CA PHE A 90 -7.32 10.31 1.34
C PHE A 90 -8.05 11.58 0.80
N GLY A 91 -9.13 11.43 0.04
CA GLY A 91 -9.89 12.57 -0.50
C GLY A 91 -9.18 13.36 -1.62
N MET A 92 -8.13 12.80 -2.24
CA MET A 92 -7.38 13.42 -3.35
C MET A 92 -8.16 13.45 -4.68
N TYR A 93 -9.20 12.64 -4.81
CA TYR A 93 -10.06 12.57 -6.00
C TYR A 93 -11.52 12.87 -5.64
N ASN A 94 -11.82 14.14 -5.34
CA ASN A 94 -13.18 14.69 -5.30
C ASN A 94 -13.54 15.39 -6.62
#